data_AF-A0A2K3IYJ8-F1
#
_entry.id   AF-A0A2K3IYJ8-F1
#
_cell.length_a   1.000
_cell.length_b   1.000
_cell.length_c   1.000
_cell.angle_alpha   90.00
_cell.angle_beta   90.00
_cell.angle_gamma   90.00
#
_symmetry.space_group_name_H-M   'P 1'
#
loop_
_entity.id
_entity.type
_entity.pdbx_description
1 polymer ?
#
loop_
_entity_poly.entity_id
_entity_poly.type
_entity_poly.pdbx_seq_one_letter_code
_entity_poly.pdbx_strand_id
1 'polypeptide(L)'
;MDRGIIPINKGFEIEYRYYDKDPRFKYFNRKFEIYVVEKKPLKRNYVMHMDNADPRNMMPRVYKASTGGKKHDFGITTLNWNDIKTKFTDYIATELGENQRNNIRRAIGKLTSPKF
;
A
#
# COMPACT_ATOMS: atom_id res chain seq x y z
N MET A 1 13.64 -7.80 8.27
CA MET A 1 12.62 -6.76 7.99
C MET A 1 13.22 -5.65 7.12
N ASP A 2 12.61 -5.35 5.97
CA ASP A 2 12.96 -4.24 5.09
C ASP A 2 11.91 -3.12 5.20
N ARG A 3 12.31 -1.85 5.23
CA ARG A 3 11.41 -0.72 5.39
C ARG A 3 11.98 0.54 4.75
N GLY A 4 11.11 1.44 4.32
CA GLY A 4 11.55 2.69 3.73
C GLY A 4 10.42 3.67 3.47
N ILE A 5 10.80 4.84 2.95
CA ILE A 5 9.89 5.93 2.62
C ILE A 5 10.11 6.31 1.16
N ILE A 6 9.01 6.45 0.42
CA ILE A 6 9.02 6.85 -0.98
C ILE A 6 8.17 8.13 -1.11
N PRO A 7 8.76 9.29 -1.43
CA PRO A 7 7.99 10.51 -1.60
C PRO A 7 7.09 10.43 -2.82
N ILE A 8 5.83 10.85 -2.67
CA ILE A 8 4.90 11.08 -3.79
C ILE A 8 5.11 12.50 -4.30
N ASN A 9 5.06 13.48 -3.40
CA ASN A 9 5.31 14.90 -3.69
C ASN A 9 5.75 15.62 -2.40
N LYS A 10 5.69 16.97 -2.38
CA LYS A 10 6.04 17.77 -1.18
C LYS A 10 5.13 17.50 0.02
N GLY A 11 3.86 17.19 -0.21
CA GLY A 11 2.85 17.01 0.82
C GLY A 11 2.57 15.54 1.20
N PHE A 12 2.97 14.56 0.38
CA PHE A 12 2.61 13.15 0.59
C PHE A 12 3.79 12.19 0.39
N GLU A 13 3.77 11.10 1.15
CA GLU A 13 4.73 9.99 1.04
C GLU A 13 4.08 8.63 1.26
N ILE A 14 4.78 7.60 0.79
CA ILE A 14 4.48 6.19 1.04
C ILE A 14 5.50 5.68 2.05
N GLU A 15 5.05 5.08 3.14
CA GLU A 15 5.88 4.30 4.05
C GLU A 15 5.62 2.82 3.81
N TYR A 16 6.66 2.01 3.65
CA TYR A 16 6.51 0.57 3.48
C TYR A 16 7.29 -0.20 4.53
N ARG A 17 6.76 -1.38 4.87
CA ARG A 17 7.38 -2.37 5.76
C ARG A 17 7.14 -3.76 5.17
N TYR A 18 8.22 -4.48 4.90
CA TYR A 18 8.24 -5.88 4.50
C TYR A 18 8.84 -6.70 5.64
N TYR A 19 8.07 -7.62 6.17
CA TYR A 19 8.49 -8.51 7.24
C TYR A 19 9.31 -9.68 6.68
N ASP A 20 9.85 -10.50 7.58
CA ASP A 20 10.64 -11.66 7.19
C ASP A 20 9.79 -12.69 6.44
N LYS A 21 10.49 -13.53 5.66
CA LYS A 21 9.83 -14.55 4.86
C LYS A 21 9.17 -15.59 5.77
N ASP A 22 7.95 -15.94 5.42
CA ASP A 22 7.20 -17.05 5.98
C ASP A 22 6.96 -18.09 4.87
N PRO A 23 7.69 -19.22 4.89
CA PRO A 23 7.62 -20.24 3.83
C PRO A 23 6.27 -20.97 3.78
N ARG A 24 5.38 -20.79 4.76
CA ARG A 24 4.04 -21.41 4.78
C ARG A 24 3.11 -20.85 3.70
N PHE A 25 3.41 -19.67 3.15
CA PHE A 25 2.56 -19.00 2.17
C PHE A 25 3.15 -19.06 0.76
N LYS A 26 2.35 -19.55 -0.20
CA LYS A 26 2.80 -19.84 -1.58
C LYS A 26 2.93 -18.61 -2.48
N TYR A 27 2.12 -17.57 -2.26
CA TYR A 27 1.95 -16.47 -3.22
C TYR A 27 2.66 -15.19 -2.79
N PHE A 28 2.23 -14.62 -1.66
CA PHE A 28 2.99 -13.63 -0.92
C PHE A 28 3.57 -14.37 0.29
N ASN A 29 4.88 -14.52 0.32
CA ASN A 29 5.60 -15.21 1.40
C ASN A 29 6.18 -14.22 2.40
N ARG A 30 5.82 -12.94 2.33
CA ARG A 30 6.16 -11.93 3.33
C ARG A 30 4.90 -11.17 3.71
N LYS A 31 4.73 -10.94 5.01
CA LYS A 31 3.80 -9.91 5.48
C LYS A 31 4.33 -8.55 5.02
N PHE A 32 3.43 -7.65 4.63
CA PHE A 32 3.76 -6.28 4.30
C PHE A 32 2.70 -5.30 4.77
N GLU A 33 3.14 -4.07 4.99
CA GLU A 33 2.30 -2.92 5.37
C GLU A 33 2.79 -1.72 4.56
N ILE A 34 1.91 -1.05 3.82
CA ILE A 34 2.22 0.09 2.96
C ILE A 34 1.24 1.22 3.27
N TYR A 35 1.72 2.29 3.88
CA TYR A 35 0.94 3.44 4.33
C TYR A 35 1.11 4.62 3.39
N VAL A 36 0.03 5.36 3.16
CA VAL A 36 0.04 6.68 2.54
C VAL A 36 -0.17 7.71 3.64
N VAL A 37 0.76 8.65 3.69
CA VAL A 37 0.87 9.62 4.78
C VAL A 37 0.98 11.02 4.19
N GLU A 38 0.19 11.93 4.75
CA GLU A 38 0.29 13.36 4.50
C GLU A 38 1.31 13.95 5.48
N LYS A 39 2.30 14.67 4.93
CA LYS A 39 3.33 15.37 5.68
C LYS A 39 2.74 16.68 6.20
N LYS A 40 2.54 16.80 7.51
CA LYS A 40 2.34 18.11 8.17
C LYS A 40 3.56 18.45 9.02
N PRO A 41 3.88 19.75 9.21
CA PRO A 41 5.09 20.19 9.91
C PRO A 41 5.26 19.59 11.31
N LEU A 42 4.14 19.30 12.00
CA LEU A 42 4.14 18.86 13.40
C LEU A 42 3.60 17.44 13.59
N LYS A 43 3.00 16.83 12.56
CA LYS A 43 2.44 15.48 12.65
C LYS A 43 2.29 14.83 11.28
N ARG A 44 2.48 13.52 11.25
CA ARG A 44 2.11 12.70 10.09
C ARG A 44 0.63 12.37 10.18
N ASN A 45 -0.12 12.73 9.14
CA ASN A 45 -1.53 12.42 9.07
C ASN A 45 -1.73 11.18 8.20
N TYR A 46 -2.33 10.15 8.78
CA TYR A 46 -2.59 8.88 8.10
C TYR A 46 -3.76 9.04 7.12
N VAL A 47 -3.57 8.62 5.86
CA VAL A 47 -4.59 8.72 4.80
C VAL A 47 -5.22 7.36 4.51
N MET A 48 -4.38 6.38 4.18
CA MET A 48 -4.80 5.00 3.90
C MET A 48 -3.61 4.06 3.99
N HIS A 49 -3.87 2.76 4.06
CA HIS A 49 -2.83 1.75 3.87
C HIS A 49 -3.33 0.55 3.11
N MET A 50 -2.37 -0.21 2.61
CA MET A 50 -2.52 -1.56 2.09
C MET A 50 -1.69 -2.51 2.95
N ASP A 51 -2.29 -3.57 3.44
CA ASP A 51 -1.57 -4.67 4.12
C ASP A 51 -2.02 -6.02 3.57
N ASN A 52 -1.33 -7.08 3.99
CA ASN A 52 -1.77 -8.45 3.72
C ASN A 52 -1.91 -9.28 5.01
N ALA A 53 -2.47 -8.69 6.07
CA ALA A 53 -2.57 -9.31 7.39
C ALA A 53 -3.53 -10.51 7.47
N ASP A 54 -4.12 -10.97 6.36
CA ASP A 54 -4.96 -12.16 6.35
C ASP A 54 -4.13 -13.42 6.70
N PRO A 55 -4.39 -14.07 7.85
CA PRO A 55 -3.57 -15.18 8.32
C PRO A 55 -3.75 -16.46 7.51
N ARG A 56 -4.77 -16.55 6.65
CA ARG A 56 -5.02 -17.76 5.83
C ARG A 56 -4.26 -17.72 4.52
N ASN A 57 -4.23 -16.55 3.86
CA ASN A 57 -3.77 -16.45 2.48
C ASN A 57 -2.79 -15.30 2.21
N MET A 58 -2.45 -14.49 3.21
CA MET A 58 -1.69 -13.25 3.01
C MET A 58 -2.28 -12.39 1.88
N MET A 59 -3.62 -12.26 1.88
CA MET A 59 -4.33 -11.55 0.82
C MET A 59 -4.28 -10.03 1.07
N PRO A 60 -3.86 -9.22 0.09
CA PRO A 60 -3.81 -7.78 0.23
C PRO A 60 -5.20 -7.15 0.41
N ARG A 61 -5.29 -6.13 1.25
CA ARG A 61 -6.49 -5.32 1.49
C ARG A 61 -6.14 -3.84 1.63
N VAL A 62 -7.06 -2.95 1.26
CA VAL A 62 -6.92 -1.50 1.47
C VAL A 62 -7.84 -1.03 2.58
N TYR A 63 -7.31 -0.15 3.42
CA TYR A 63 -8.01 0.48 4.53
C TYR A 63 -7.87 1.99 4.42
N LYS A 64 -8.98 2.74 4.53
CA LYS A 64 -8.99 4.20 4.50
C LYS A 64 -9.14 4.78 5.91
N ALA A 65 -8.47 5.89 6.18
CA ALA A 65 -8.59 6.60 7.46
C ALA A 65 -9.99 7.20 7.65
N SER A 66 -10.54 7.79 6.59
CA SER A 66 -11.82 8.52 6.60
C SER A 66 -13.04 7.62 6.82
N THR A 67 -12.94 6.32 6.59
CA THR A 67 -14.07 5.38 6.68
C THR A 67 -14.11 4.57 7.97
N GLY A 68 -13.30 4.91 8.97
CA GLY A 68 -13.34 4.26 10.29
C GLY A 68 -13.03 2.76 10.26
N GLY A 69 -12.24 2.30 9.29
CA GLY A 69 -11.84 0.88 9.17
C GLY A 69 -12.65 0.03 8.20
N LYS A 70 -13.52 0.62 7.36
CA LYS A 70 -14.15 -0.15 6.26
C LYS A 70 -13.10 -0.66 5.27
N LYS A 71 -13.09 -1.98 5.10
CA LYS A 71 -12.23 -2.72 4.17
C LYS A 71 -12.70 -2.49 2.74
N HIS A 72 -11.80 -2.02 1.88
CA HIS A 72 -11.99 -2.13 0.45
C HIS A 72 -11.12 -3.30 -0.01
N ASP A 73 -11.75 -4.43 -0.28
CA ASP A 73 -11.05 -5.55 -0.88
C ASP A 73 -10.62 -5.15 -2.30
N PHE A 74 -9.36 -5.46 -2.65
CA PHE A 74 -9.00 -5.60 -4.05
C PHE A 74 -9.88 -6.75 -4.56
N GLY A 75 -10.91 -6.44 -5.36
CA GLY A 75 -11.91 -7.43 -5.77
C GLY A 75 -11.33 -8.80 -6.16
N ILE A 76 -12.16 -9.82 -6.00
CA ILE A 76 -11.97 -11.27 -5.81
C ILE A 76 -10.68 -12.00 -6.28
N THR A 77 -9.83 -11.55 -7.21
CA THR A 77 -8.94 -12.52 -7.92
C THR A 77 -7.55 -12.05 -8.38
N THR A 78 -6.78 -11.27 -7.61
CA THR A 78 -5.40 -10.99 -8.07
C THR A 78 -4.34 -10.98 -6.98
N LEU A 79 -3.49 -12.01 -7.00
CA LEU A 79 -2.19 -12.08 -6.33
C LEU A 79 -1.07 -11.53 -7.25
N ASN A 80 -1.45 -10.86 -8.36
CA ASN A 80 -0.51 -10.20 -9.24
C ASN A 80 -0.19 -8.81 -8.67
N TRP A 81 1.07 -8.64 -8.27
CA TRP A 81 1.56 -7.41 -7.66
C TRP A 81 1.36 -6.16 -8.52
N ASN A 82 1.42 -6.28 -9.85
CA ASN A 82 1.22 -5.13 -10.73
C ASN A 82 -0.24 -4.66 -10.76
N ASP A 83 -1.19 -5.58 -10.72
CA ASP A 83 -2.62 -5.25 -10.66
C ASP A 83 -2.96 -4.61 -9.31
N ILE A 84 -2.39 -5.16 -8.23
CA ILE A 84 -2.50 -4.60 -6.87
C ILE A 84 -1.97 -3.16 -6.84
N LYS A 85 -0.76 -2.93 -7.38
CA LYS A 85 -0.18 -1.57 -7.50
C LYS A 85 -1.07 -0.63 -8.31
N THR A 86 -1.66 -1.11 -9.40
CA THR A 86 -2.54 -0.30 -10.26
C THR A 86 -3.80 0.10 -9.51
N LYS A 87 -4.52 -0.87 -8.93
CA LYS A 87 -5.72 -0.60 -8.13
C LYS A 87 -5.41 0.30 -6.93
N PHE A 88 -4.27 0.09 -6.25
CA PHE A 88 -3.88 0.94 -5.13
C PHE A 88 -3.59 2.37 -5.58
N THR A 89 -2.96 2.55 -6.74
CA THR A 89 -2.79 3.87 -7.37
C THR A 89 -4.13 4.55 -7.61
N ASP A 90 -5.14 3.83 -8.09
CA ASP A 90 -6.49 4.37 -8.32
C ASP A 90 -7.15 4.83 -7.01
N TYR A 91 -7.05 4.03 -5.95
CA TYR A 91 -7.58 4.41 -4.64
C TYR A 91 -6.89 5.65 -4.08
N ILE A 92 -5.57 5.75 -4.20
CA ILE A 92 -4.82 6.92 -3.73
C ILE A 92 -5.18 8.15 -4.59
N ALA A 93 -5.29 8.02 -5.90
CA ALA A 93 -5.65 9.13 -6.78
C ALA A 93 -7.06 9.65 -6.49
N THR A 94 -8.00 8.77 -6.16
CA THR A 94 -9.36 9.16 -5.73
C THR A 94 -9.33 9.99 -4.44
N GLU A 95 -8.44 9.68 -3.49
CA GLU A 95 -8.35 10.40 -2.22
C GLU A 95 -7.49 11.68 -2.28
N LEU A 96 -6.39 11.67 -3.04
CA LEU A 96 -5.42 12.78 -3.11
C LEU A 96 -5.66 13.73 -4.28
N GLY A 97 -6.53 13.34 -5.22
CA GLY A 97 -6.81 14.06 -6.45
C GLY A 97 -6.12 13.46 -7.68
N GLU A 98 -6.86 13.42 -8.79
CA GLU A 98 -6.41 12.86 -10.07
C GLU A 98 -5.17 13.57 -10.65
N ASN A 99 -4.98 14.85 -10.32
CA ASN A 99 -3.78 15.60 -10.70
C ASN A 99 -2.48 15.00 -10.13
N GLN A 100 -2.54 14.20 -9.07
CA GLN A 100 -1.39 13.52 -8.47
C GLN A 100 -1.12 12.13 -9.07
N ARG A 101 -1.98 11.60 -9.93
CA ARG A 101 -1.92 10.21 -10.43
C ARG A 101 -0.54 9.80 -10.95
N ASN A 102 0.12 10.67 -11.71
CA ASN A 102 1.46 10.38 -12.26
C ASN A 102 2.54 10.28 -11.17
N ASN A 103 2.47 11.15 -10.16
CA ASN A 103 3.38 11.12 -9.02
C ASN A 103 3.16 9.86 -8.17
N ILE A 104 1.90 9.51 -7.93
CA ILE A 104 1.51 8.30 -7.20
C ILE A 104 2.01 7.07 -7.94
N ARG A 105 1.75 6.96 -9.26
CA ARG A 105 2.20 5.84 -10.08
C ARG A 105 3.73 5.65 -10.03
N ARG A 106 4.50 6.75 -10.09
CA ARG A 106 5.96 6.71 -9.97
C ARG A 106 6.42 6.23 -8.59
N ALA A 107 5.77 6.68 -7.52
CA ALA A 107 6.10 6.27 -6.16
C ALA A 107 5.76 4.79 -5.93
N ILE A 108 4.54 4.37 -6.27
CA ILE A 108 4.06 2.98 -6.17
C ILE A 108 4.90 2.05 -7.04
N GLY A 109 5.34 2.50 -8.22
CA GLY A 109 6.19 1.73 -9.12
C GLY A 109 7.53 1.28 -8.51
N LYS A 110 8.03 2.00 -7.49
CA LYS A 110 9.26 1.67 -6.75
C LYS A 110 9.07 0.57 -5.70
N LEU A 111 7.82 0.21 -5.37
CA LEU A 111 7.54 -0.86 -4.42
C LEU A 111 7.88 -2.23 -5.03
N THR A 112 8.73 -2.97 -4.32
CA THR A 112 9.11 -4.33 -4.67
C THR A 112 7.98 -5.31 -4.33
N SER A 113 7.95 -6.44 -5.04
CA SER A 113 6.96 -7.48 -4.75
C SER A 113 7.33 -8.19 -3.44
N PRO A 114 6.37 -8.42 -2.53
CA PRO A 114 6.61 -9.12 -1.25
C PRO A 114 6.83 -10.63 -1.42
N LYS A 115 7.04 -11.13 -2.65
CA LYS A 115 7.38 -12.52 -2.97
C LYS A 115 8.90 -12.80 -2.98
N PHE A 116 9.73 -11.77 -3.15
CA PHE A 116 11.16 -11.89 -3.43
C PHE A 116 12.04 -11.38 -2.30
#